data_AF-A0A9W4T7G8-F1
#
_entry.id   AF-A0A9W4T7G8-F1
#
_cell.length_a   1.000
_cell.length_b   1.000
_cell.length_c   1.000
_cell.angle_alpha   90.00
_cell.angle_beta   90.00
_cell.angle_gamma   90.00
#
_symmetry.space_group_name_H-M   'P 1'
#
loop_
_entity.id
_entity.type
_entity.pdbx_description
1 polymer ?
#
loop_
_entity_poly.entity_id
_entity_poly.type
_entity_poly.pdbx_seq_one_letter_code
_entity_poly.pdbx_strand_id
1 'polypeptide(L)' 'SDIYSFSMIMWELISGIPPFDNEAHDFQLSLDICKGKRPEIIKNIPQCYMDLMKK' A
#
# COMPACT_ATOMS: atom_id res chain seq x y z
N SER A 1 9.64 -7.61 4.85
CA SER A 1 8.29 -8.13 4.60
C SER A 1 7.27 -7.60 5.60
N ASP A 2 7.53 -7.64 6.91
CA ASP A 2 6.54 -7.24 7.94
C ASP A 2 6.16 -5.75 7.90
N ILE A 3 7.11 -4.85 7.64
CA ILE A 3 6.83 -3.41 7.51
C ILE A 3 5.91 -3.14 6.31
N TYR A 4 6.13 -3.85 5.21
CA TYR A 4 5.31 -3.71 4.00
C TYR A 4 3.89 -4.21 4.25
N SER A 5 3.72 -5.43 4.78
CA SER A 5 2.39 -5.97 5.07
C SER A 5 1.64 -5.11 6.10
N PHE A 6 2.32 -4.61 7.13
CA PHE A 6 1.73 -3.68 8.09
C PHE A 6 1.29 -2.37 7.42
N SER A 7 2.10 -1.81 6.51
CA SER A 7 1.73 -0.61 5.76
C SER A 7 0.50 -0.81 4.87
N MET A 8 0.32 -2.00 4.29
CA MET A 8 -0.86 -2.34 3.48
C MET A 8 -2.13 -2.44 4.35
N ILE A 9 -2.03 -3.08 5.52
CA ILE A 9 -3.14 -3.15 6.48
C ILE A 9 -3.55 -1.75 6.95
N MET A 10 -2.57 -0.91 7.31
CA MET A 10 -2.87 0.46 7.73
C MET A 10 -3.49 1.28 6.60
N TRP A 11 -3.03 1.09 5.36
CA TRP A 11 -3.64 1.75 4.20
C TRP A 11 -5.11 1.34 4.02
N GLU A 12 -5.42 0.05 4.08
CA GLU A 12 -6.78 -0.48 3.97
C GLU A 12 -7.70 0.05 5.07
N LEU A 13 -7.22 0.14 6.31
CA LEU A 13 -7.98 0.71 7.44
C LEU A 13 -8.31 2.20 7.23
N ILE A 14 -7.41 2.94 6.57
CA ILE A 14 -7.60 4.38 6.34
C ILE A 14 -8.47 4.64 5.10
N SER A 15 -8.26 3.89 4.01
CA SER A 15 -9.03 4.04 2.78
C SER A 15 -10.42 3.44 2.89
N GLY A 16 -10.58 2.40 3.71
CA GLY A 16 -11.76 1.53 3.69
C GLY A 16 -11.84 0.66 2.43
N ILE A 17 -10.75 0.53 1.68
CA ILE A 17 -10.68 -0.11 0.37
C ILE A 17 -9.51 -1.10 0.36
N PRO A 18 -9.65 -2.31 -0.23
CA PRO A 18 -8.52 -3.23 -0.40
C PRO A 18 -7.37 -2.62 -1.22
N PRO A 19 -6.09 -2.86 -0.85
CA PRO A 19 -4.95 -2.38 -1.64
C PRO A 19 -5.00 -2.93 -3.07
N PHE A 20 -4.84 -2.06 -4.07
CA PHE A 20 -4.88 -2.43 -5.49
C PHE A 20 -6.22 -3.03 -5.95
N ASP A 21 -7.35 -2.61 -5.36
CA ASP A 21 -8.71 -3.05 -5.72
C ASP A 21 -9.04 -2.95 -7.22
N ASN A 22 -8.48 -1.96 -7.90
CA ASN A 22 -8.67 -1.71 -9.32
C ASN A 22 -7.67 -2.45 -10.23
N GLU A 23 -6.86 -3.37 -9.69
CA GLU A 23 -5.84 -4.10 -10.44
C GLU A 23 -6.03 -5.63 -10.40
N ALA A 24 -5.58 -6.29 -11.47
CA ALA A 24 -5.55 -7.74 -11.52
C ALA A 24 -4.51 -8.27 -10.51
N HIS A 25 -4.93 -9.21 -9.67
CA HIS A 25 -4.07 -9.84 -8.66
C HIS A 25 -3.27 -10.99 -9.27
N ASP A 26 -2.37 -10.65 -10.18
CA ASP A 26 -1.58 -11.59 -10.97
C ASP A 26 -0.07 -11.52 -10.65
N PHE A 27 0.71 -12.29 -11.41
CA PHE A 27 2.17 -12.31 -11.27
C PHE A 27 2.80 -10.96 -11.62
N GLN A 28 2.22 -10.19 -12.54
CA GLN A 28 2.74 -8.89 -12.92
C GLN A 28 2.62 -7.89 -11.77
N LEU A 29 1.47 -7.84 -11.10
CA LEU A 29 1.30 -7.03 -9.89
C LEU A 29 2.30 -7.43 -8.80
N SER A 30 2.52 -8.73 -8.60
CA SER A 30 3.49 -9.24 -7.63
C SER A 30 4.92 -8.76 -7.94
N LEU A 31 5.33 -8.75 -9.22
CA LEU A 31 6.61 -8.22 -9.64
C LEU A 31 6.71 -6.70 -9.43
N ASP A 32 5.65 -5.96 -9.73
CA ASP A 32 5.64 -4.51 -9.56
C ASP A 32 5.73 -4.12 -8.08
N ILE A 33 5.07 -4.85 -7.18
CA ILE A 33 5.21 -4.70 -5.72
C ILE A 33 6.67 -4.94 -5.29
N CYS A 34 7.29 -6.00 -5.79
CA CYS A 34 8.72 -6.29 -5.53
C CYS A 34 9.65 -5.18 -6.07
N LYS A 35 9.24 -4.46 -7.13
CA LYS A 35 9.94 -3.29 -7.68
C LYS A 35 9.64 -1.98 -6.95
N GLY A 36 8.78 -1.99 -5.94
CA GLY A 36 8.48 -0.81 -5.12
C GLY A 36 7.15 -0.14 -5.41
N LYS A 37 6.26 -0.75 -6.20
CA LYS A 37 4.89 -0.25 -6.36
C LYS A 37 4.19 -0.16 -5.00
N ARG A 38 3.40 0.89 -4.81
CA ARG A 38 2.61 1.17 -3.59
C ARG A 38 1.22 1.69 -4.00
N PRO A 39 0.19 1.50 -3.15
CA PRO A 39 -1.11 2.13 -3.34
C PRO A 39 -1.02 3.65 -3.30
N GLU A 40 -2.04 4.34 -3.81
CA GLU A 40 -2.08 5.81 -3.79
C GLU A 40 -2.06 6.37 -2.37
N ILE A 41 -1.30 7.45 -2.16
CA ILE A 41 -1.26 8.14 -0.87
C ILE A 41 -2.57 8.90 -0.67
N ILE A 42 -3.31 8.53 0.36
CA ILE A 42 -4.56 9.18 0.77
C ILE A 42 -4.23 10.56 1.35
N LYS A 43 -4.94 11.60 0.91
CA LYS A 43 -4.79 12.96 1.45
C LYS A 43 -5.26 13.01 2.90
N ASN A 44 -4.59 13.81 3.73
CA ASN A 44 -4.93 14.07 5.14
C ASN A 44 -4.63 12.95 6.15
N ILE A 45 -3.75 12.00 5.81
CA ILE A 45 -3.25 11.05 6.81
C ILE A 45 -2.06 11.65 7.57
N PRO A 46 -1.86 11.32 8.86
CA PRO A 46 -0.72 11.82 9.63
C PRO A 46 0.62 11.50 8.94
N GLN A 47 1.57 12.46 9.00
CA GLN A 47 2.86 12.35 8.32
C GLN A 47 3.63 11.07 8.67
N CYS A 48 3.57 10.64 9.93
CA CYS A 48 4.22 9.40 10.38
C CYS A 48 3.73 8.16 9.60
N TYR A 49 2.46 8.13 9.19
CA TYR A 49 1.93 7.04 8.36
C TYR A 49 2.35 7.16 6.90
N MET A 50 2.42 8.38 6.35
CA MET A 50 2.99 8.58 5.01
C MET A 50 4.45 8.11 4.95
N ASP A 51 5.23 8.40 6.00
CA ASP A 51 6.64 8.00 6.05
C ASP A 51 6.79 6.48 6.20
N LEU A 52 5.87 5.84 6.93
CA LEU A 52 5.82 4.38 7.05
C LEU A 52 5.49 3.71 5.72
N MET A 53 4.52 4.25 4.97
CA MET A 53 4.11 3.73 3.66
C MET A 53 5.16 3.90 2.55
N LYS A 54 6.03 4.90 2.68
CA LYS A 54 7.11 5.19 1.73
C LYS A 54 8.36 4.32 1.92
N LYS A 55 8.43 3.56 3.02
CA LYS A 55 9.52 2.59 3.27
C LYS A 55 9.32 1.27 2.51
#